data_AF-A0A7W1BM67-F1
#
_entry.id   AF-A0A7W1BM67-F1
#
_cell.length_a   1.000
_cell.length_b   1.000
_cell.length_c   1.000
_cell.angle_alpha   90.00
_cell.angle_beta   90.00
_cell.angle_gamma   90.00
#
_symmetry.space_group_name_H-M   'P 1'
#
loop_
_entity.id
_entity.type
_entity.pdbx_description
1 polymer ?
#
loop_
_entity_poly.entity_id
_entity_poly.type
_entity_poly.pdbx_seq_one_letter_code
_entity_poly.pdbx_strand_id
1 'polypeptide(L)'
;MTFRPLGALIGLILLVAPVSVFAQRRPRATPVRAATPPIETAFVDVNVVPMDRERVLPHQTVLVRDGRITRIGPVADVKVPLGALRIEGGGRYLMPGLADMHVHLAPARWPGHMALFVANGVTTVRSTADATNGTRALRDMVRADTALGPTIYTAGLHLDGDPPRWAESSIKVHTAEEARQAVIATQAGGYDYVKVYDGLSLDAYDAAIRTARELRIPVIGHVPLAVPLEHALRSRQASIEHLHGYDLALQADSSPYRSTDGYRAPTFNTGSGQRLRAWEYVDFAKLPPLVSLTKANGVWHCPTLSMFMADALPGEV
;
A
#
# COMPACT_ATOMS: atom_id res chain seq x y z
N MET A 1 20.56 -45.37 76.62
CA MET A 1 19.64 -45.76 75.53
C MET A 1 19.35 -44.51 74.71
N THR A 2 20.21 -44.23 73.73
CA THR A 2 19.91 -44.28 72.28
C THR A 2 18.92 -43.21 71.81
N PHE A 3 19.39 -42.21 71.08
CA PHE A 3 19.04 -41.96 69.67
C PHE A 3 19.89 -40.81 69.10
N ARG A 4 20.59 -41.06 67.99
CA ARG A 4 21.23 -40.06 67.12
C ARG A 4 20.27 -39.75 65.96
N PRO A 5 20.30 -38.53 65.40
CA PRO A 5 20.05 -38.35 63.98
C PRO A 5 21.30 -37.83 63.25
N LEU A 6 21.43 -38.33 62.02
CA LEU A 6 22.45 -38.06 61.02
C LEU A 6 22.46 -36.59 60.59
N GLY A 7 23.65 -35.98 60.56
CA GLY A 7 23.93 -34.82 59.72
C GLY A 7 24.41 -35.29 58.35
N ALA A 8 23.70 -34.89 57.28
CA ALA A 8 24.17 -35.01 55.91
C ALA A 8 24.45 -33.61 55.37
N LEU A 9 25.73 -33.25 55.30
CA LEU A 9 26.24 -32.04 54.67
C LEU A 9 26.52 -32.39 53.20
N ILE A 10 25.62 -32.00 52.28
CA ILE A 10 25.85 -32.15 50.84
C ILE A 10 26.67 -30.95 50.38
N GLY A 11 27.96 -31.18 50.12
CA GLY A 11 28.85 -30.22 49.47
C GLY A 11 28.52 -30.10 47.98
N LEU A 12 28.09 -28.91 47.56
CA LEU A 12 27.88 -28.55 46.16
C LEU A 12 29.25 -28.26 45.51
N ILE A 13 29.79 -29.23 44.77
CA ILE A 13 30.97 -29.03 43.91
C ILE A 13 30.47 -28.41 42.59
N LEU A 14 30.73 -27.11 42.40
CA LEU A 14 30.57 -26.41 41.13
C LEU A 14 31.70 -26.81 40.17
N LEU A 15 31.42 -27.76 39.27
CA LEU A 15 32.29 -28.06 38.13
C LEU A 15 32.03 -27.02 37.03
N VAL A 16 32.93 -26.04 36.90
CA VAL A 16 32.95 -25.11 35.77
C VAL A 16 33.61 -25.84 34.59
N ALA A 17 32.82 -26.39 33.69
CA ALA A 17 33.31 -26.88 32.40
C ALA A 17 33.55 -25.69 31.46
N PRO A 18 34.71 -25.58 30.79
CA PRO A 18 34.94 -24.54 29.81
C PRO A 18 34.06 -24.81 28.58
N VAL A 19 33.09 -23.93 28.33
CA VAL A 19 32.35 -23.91 27.06
C VAL A 19 33.31 -23.42 25.98
N SER A 20 33.92 -24.35 25.25
CA SER A 20 34.64 -24.04 24.03
C SER A 20 33.65 -23.53 22.99
N VAL A 21 33.61 -22.21 22.78
CA VAL A 21 32.89 -21.59 21.67
C VAL A 21 33.57 -22.02 20.38
N PHE A 22 33.09 -23.11 19.76
CA PHE A 22 33.35 -23.38 18.36
C PHE A 22 32.64 -22.29 17.55
N ALA A 23 33.38 -21.26 17.17
CA ALA A 23 32.96 -20.34 16.13
C ALA A 23 32.79 -21.17 14.84
N GLN A 24 31.55 -21.57 14.54
CA GLN A 24 31.20 -22.10 13.23
C GLN A 24 31.54 -21.01 12.22
N ARG A 25 32.68 -21.15 11.53
CA ARG A 25 32.99 -20.35 10.35
C ARG A 25 31.92 -20.67 9.33
N ARG A 26 30.88 -19.82 9.25
CA ARG A 26 29.94 -19.84 8.13
C ARG A 26 30.80 -19.75 6.86
N PRO A 27 30.67 -20.68 5.90
CA PRO A 27 31.38 -20.55 4.64
C PRO A 27 31.04 -19.17 4.09
N ARG A 28 32.08 -18.35 3.87
CA ARG A 28 31.93 -17.05 3.26
C ARG A 28 31.38 -17.33 1.87
N ALA A 29 30.13 -16.98 1.62
CA ALA A 29 29.55 -17.11 0.29
C ALA A 29 30.50 -16.39 -0.66
N THR A 30 31.11 -17.13 -1.58
CA THR A 30 31.90 -16.55 -2.65
C THR A 30 31.00 -15.52 -3.32
N PRO A 31 31.37 -14.23 -3.37
CA PRO A 31 30.58 -13.27 -4.11
C PRO A 31 30.51 -13.80 -5.53
N VAL A 32 29.32 -14.24 -5.94
CA VAL A 32 29.05 -14.47 -7.36
C VAL A 32 29.37 -13.13 -7.99
N ARG A 33 30.47 -13.07 -8.76
CA ARG A 33 30.79 -11.90 -9.56
C ARG A 33 29.54 -11.65 -10.36
N ALA A 34 28.79 -10.59 -10.04
CA ALA A 34 27.62 -10.23 -10.78
C ALA A 34 28.07 -10.18 -12.24
N ALA A 35 27.51 -11.08 -13.06
CA ALA A 35 27.71 -10.99 -14.49
C ALA A 35 27.43 -9.55 -14.88
N THR A 36 28.25 -8.94 -15.73
CA THR A 36 27.98 -7.62 -16.28
C THR A 36 26.50 -7.62 -16.68
N PRO A 37 25.65 -6.80 -16.07
CA PRO A 37 24.23 -6.90 -16.28
C PRO A 37 23.99 -6.77 -17.78
N PRO A 38 23.18 -7.67 -18.37
CA PRO A 38 22.92 -7.62 -19.80
C PRO A 38 22.42 -6.22 -20.13
N ILE A 39 23.05 -5.60 -21.13
CA ILE A 39 22.71 -4.24 -21.59
C ILE A 39 21.23 -4.18 -22.01
N GLU A 40 20.67 -5.32 -22.42
CA GLU A 40 19.31 -5.44 -22.92
C GLU A 40 18.75 -6.84 -22.61
N THR A 41 17.46 -6.91 -22.31
CA THR A 41 16.70 -8.16 -22.15
C THR A 41 15.69 -8.26 -23.29
N ALA A 42 15.59 -9.45 -23.89
CA ALA A 42 14.63 -9.76 -24.93
C ALA A 42 13.72 -10.91 -24.47
N PHE A 43 12.41 -10.64 -24.34
CA PHE A 43 11.40 -11.68 -24.20
C PHE A 43 10.96 -12.09 -25.60
N VAL A 44 11.18 -13.34 -25.99
CA VAL A 44 11.00 -13.81 -27.37
C VAL A 44 9.84 -14.79 -27.43
N ASP A 45 9.00 -14.70 -28.46
CA ASP A 45 7.82 -15.55 -28.66
C ASP A 45 6.89 -15.58 -27.43
N VAL A 46 6.38 -14.40 -27.07
CA VAL A 46 5.41 -14.20 -26.00
C VAL A 46 4.09 -13.65 -26.53
N ASN A 47 3.00 -14.03 -25.88
CA ASN A 47 1.69 -13.42 -26.05
C ASN A 47 1.60 -12.22 -25.10
N VAL A 48 1.71 -11.00 -25.63
CA VAL A 48 1.73 -9.78 -24.80
C VAL A 48 0.30 -9.37 -24.44
N VAL A 49 0.06 -9.12 -23.16
CA VAL A 49 -1.15 -8.49 -22.63
C VAL A 49 -0.81 -7.02 -22.34
N PRO A 50 -0.97 -6.09 -23.31
CA PRO A 50 -0.44 -4.74 -23.20
C PRO A 50 -1.17 -3.83 -22.20
N MET A 51 -2.39 -4.18 -21.77
CA MET A 51 -3.25 -3.38 -20.90
C MET A 51 -3.60 -1.97 -21.46
N ASP A 52 -3.45 -1.73 -22.77
CA ASP A 52 -3.86 -0.48 -23.42
C ASP A 52 -5.31 -0.53 -23.94
N ARG A 53 -5.83 -1.74 -24.19
CA ARG A 53 -7.21 -2.07 -24.56
C ARG A 53 -7.42 -3.57 -24.38
N GLU A 54 -8.66 -4.04 -24.52
CA GLU A 54 -9.02 -5.46 -24.47
C GLU A 54 -8.45 -6.22 -25.69
N ARG A 55 -7.20 -6.66 -25.58
CA ARG A 55 -6.52 -7.44 -26.63
C ARG A 55 -5.36 -8.26 -26.07
N VAL A 56 -4.94 -9.25 -26.84
CA VAL A 56 -3.66 -9.96 -26.72
C VAL A 56 -2.91 -9.81 -28.04
N LEU A 57 -1.60 -9.55 -27.97
CA LEU A 57 -0.72 -9.53 -29.13
C LEU A 57 0.03 -10.86 -29.19
N PRO A 58 -0.32 -11.77 -30.10
CA PRO A 58 0.29 -13.09 -30.13
C PRO A 58 1.70 -13.04 -30.73
N HIS A 59 2.56 -13.99 -30.33
CA HIS A 59 3.89 -14.23 -30.93
C HIS A 59 4.72 -12.97 -31.14
N GLN A 60 4.97 -12.24 -30.05
CA GLN A 60 5.76 -11.02 -30.03
C GLN A 60 7.16 -11.26 -29.48
N THR A 61 8.07 -10.38 -29.85
CA THR A 61 9.32 -10.13 -29.15
C THR A 61 9.24 -8.76 -28.48
N VAL A 62 9.61 -8.69 -27.20
CA VAL A 62 9.68 -7.45 -26.41
C VAL A 62 11.12 -7.19 -26.01
N LEU A 63 11.64 -6.02 -26.40
CA LEU A 63 12.99 -5.56 -26.05
C LEU A 63 12.94 -4.55 -24.91
N VAL A 64 13.78 -4.75 -23.90
CA VAL A 64 13.90 -3.91 -22.71
C VAL A 64 15.36 -3.48 -22.54
N ARG A 65 15.61 -2.17 -22.57
CA ARG A 65 16.93 -1.57 -22.36
C ARG A 65 16.84 -0.50 -21.27
N ASP A 66 17.78 -0.50 -20.33
CA ASP A 66 17.86 0.46 -19.23
C ASP A 66 16.51 0.63 -18.47
N GLY A 67 15.85 -0.51 -18.20
CA GLY A 67 14.55 -0.55 -17.51
C GLY A 67 13.35 -0.05 -18.33
N ARG A 68 13.53 0.25 -19.63
CA ARG A 68 12.46 0.73 -20.52
C ARG A 68 12.20 -0.23 -21.67
N ILE A 69 10.93 -0.41 -22.00
CA ILE A 69 10.53 -1.13 -23.22
C ILE A 69 10.89 -0.26 -24.43
N THR A 70 11.73 -0.76 -25.32
CA THR A 70 12.17 -0.05 -26.54
C THR A 70 11.45 -0.52 -27.79
N ARG A 71 10.95 -1.77 -27.79
CA ARG A 71 10.22 -2.35 -28.92
C ARG A 71 9.30 -3.47 -28.48
N ILE A 72 8.12 -3.52 -29.10
CA ILE A 72 7.21 -4.66 -29.12
C ILE A 72 6.89 -4.90 -30.60
N GLY A 73 7.00 -6.14 -31.07
CA GLY A 73 6.61 -6.47 -32.45
C GLY A 73 6.64 -7.98 -32.72
N PRO A 74 6.09 -8.44 -33.85
CA PRO A 74 6.06 -9.85 -34.20
C PRO A 74 7.46 -10.48 -34.19
N VAL A 75 7.55 -11.76 -33.82
CA VAL A 75 8.84 -12.49 -33.77
C VAL A 75 9.61 -12.40 -35.09
N ALA A 76 8.91 -12.45 -36.22
CA ALA A 76 9.50 -12.35 -37.56
C ALA A 76 10.14 -10.97 -37.86
N ASP A 77 9.67 -9.91 -37.20
CA ASP A 77 10.03 -8.53 -37.52
C ASP A 77 11.06 -7.94 -36.57
N VAL A 78 11.16 -8.48 -35.35
CA VAL A 78 12.02 -7.94 -34.29
C VAL A 78 13.33 -8.73 -34.21
N LYS A 79 14.41 -8.09 -34.67
CA LYS A 79 15.77 -8.61 -34.50
C LYS A 79 16.23 -8.42 -33.05
N VAL A 80 16.53 -9.54 -32.39
CA VAL A 80 17.11 -9.53 -31.04
C VAL A 80 18.59 -9.12 -31.12
N PRO A 81 19.03 -8.07 -30.41
CA PRO A 81 20.43 -7.63 -30.40
C PRO A 81 21.40 -8.71 -29.92
N LEU A 82 22.60 -8.73 -30.50
CA LEU A 82 23.66 -9.65 -30.06
C LEU A 82 24.05 -9.33 -28.61
N GLY A 83 24.11 -10.36 -27.76
CA GLY A 83 24.46 -10.22 -26.35
C GLY A 83 23.30 -9.81 -25.42
N ALA A 84 22.08 -9.62 -25.94
CA ALA A 84 20.90 -9.47 -25.09
C ALA A 84 20.64 -10.75 -24.28
N LEU A 85 20.17 -10.60 -23.03
CA LEU A 85 19.63 -11.71 -22.27
C LEU A 85 18.32 -12.14 -22.92
N ARG A 86 18.30 -13.35 -23.47
CA ARG A 86 17.11 -13.92 -24.11
C ARG A 86 16.30 -14.72 -23.12
N ILE A 87 15.01 -14.41 -23.05
CA ILE A 87 14.01 -15.15 -22.28
C ILE A 87 13.02 -15.71 -23.29
N GLU A 88 13.14 -16.99 -23.59
CA GLU A 88 12.26 -17.67 -24.54
C GLU A 88 10.90 -17.96 -23.87
N GLY A 89 9.85 -17.36 -24.42
CA GLY A 89 8.48 -17.45 -23.93
C GLY A 89 7.76 -18.70 -24.40
N GLY A 90 8.00 -19.17 -25.63
CA GLY A 90 7.38 -20.36 -26.21
C GLY A 90 5.84 -20.29 -26.22
N GLY A 91 5.29 -19.11 -26.56
CA GLY A 91 3.86 -18.85 -26.55
C GLY A 91 3.26 -18.60 -25.16
N ARG A 92 4.06 -18.43 -24.10
CA ARG A 92 3.57 -17.98 -22.78
C ARG A 92 3.14 -16.51 -22.82
N TYR A 93 2.45 -16.08 -21.77
CA TYR A 93 1.99 -14.70 -21.65
C TYR A 93 3.06 -13.81 -21.02
N LEU A 94 3.18 -12.60 -21.55
CA LEU A 94 3.93 -11.49 -20.95
C LEU A 94 2.94 -10.37 -20.62
N MET A 95 2.92 -9.95 -19.36
CA MET A 95 2.03 -8.90 -18.86
C MET A 95 2.85 -7.85 -18.10
N PRO A 96 2.32 -6.63 -17.90
CA PRO A 96 2.88 -5.67 -16.97
C PRO A 96 3.05 -6.30 -15.58
N GLY A 97 4.10 -5.90 -14.88
CA GLY A 97 4.24 -6.26 -13.46
C GLY A 97 3.05 -5.74 -12.66
N LEU A 98 2.62 -6.52 -11.67
CA LEU A 98 1.43 -6.18 -10.89
C LEU A 98 1.72 -4.96 -10.01
N ALA A 99 0.70 -4.11 -9.85
CA ALA A 99 0.74 -2.96 -8.97
C ALA A 99 -0.29 -3.14 -7.85
N ASP A 100 0.16 -3.17 -6.60
CA ASP A 100 -0.74 -3.13 -5.45
C ASP A 100 -0.96 -1.68 -5.02
N MET A 101 -2.18 -1.20 -5.22
CA MET A 101 -2.50 0.22 -5.06
C MET A 101 -2.89 0.59 -3.63
N HIS A 102 -2.88 -0.37 -2.69
CA HIS A 102 -3.15 -0.07 -1.28
C HIS A 102 -2.49 -1.06 -0.32
N VAL A 103 -1.33 -0.69 0.18
CA VAL A 103 -0.60 -1.49 1.18
C VAL A 103 -0.27 -0.69 2.43
N HIS A 104 0.00 -1.41 3.51
CA HIS A 104 0.69 -0.94 4.70
C HIS A 104 1.93 -1.83 4.85
N LEU A 105 3.12 -1.25 4.76
CA LEU A 105 4.37 -2.01 4.69
C LEU A 105 4.90 -2.33 6.09
N ALA A 106 4.73 -1.43 7.06
CA ALA A 106 5.20 -1.58 8.45
C ALA A 106 6.47 -2.46 8.61
N PRO A 107 7.61 -2.09 7.98
CA PRO A 107 8.77 -2.99 7.83
C PRO A 107 9.40 -3.41 9.16
N ALA A 108 9.22 -2.62 10.22
CA ALA A 108 9.64 -2.99 11.58
C ALA A 108 8.83 -4.17 12.15
N ARG A 109 7.56 -4.29 11.77
CA ARG A 109 6.65 -5.35 12.20
C ARG A 109 6.81 -6.62 11.37
N TRP A 110 7.07 -6.48 10.08
CA TRP A 110 7.20 -7.61 9.15
C TRP A 110 8.53 -7.59 8.39
N PRO A 111 9.66 -7.97 9.02
CA PRO A 111 10.95 -8.01 8.34
C PRO A 111 10.92 -8.96 7.13
N GLY A 112 11.47 -8.52 5.99
CA GLY A 112 11.66 -9.36 4.80
C GLY A 112 10.43 -9.57 3.90
N HIS A 113 9.24 -9.07 4.28
CA HIS A 113 8.02 -9.25 3.47
C HIS A 113 8.09 -8.59 2.07
N MET A 114 8.98 -7.61 1.85
CA MET A 114 9.15 -6.95 0.56
C MET A 114 9.50 -7.91 -0.58
N ALA A 115 10.28 -8.96 -0.28
CA ALA A 115 10.63 -9.98 -1.26
C ALA A 115 9.40 -10.80 -1.70
N LEU A 116 8.37 -10.91 -0.84
CA LEU A 116 7.14 -11.64 -1.16
C LEU A 116 6.32 -10.91 -2.22
N PHE A 117 6.30 -9.57 -2.23
CA PHE A 117 5.66 -8.82 -3.31
C PHE A 117 6.27 -9.21 -4.67
N VAL A 118 7.60 -9.12 -4.79
CA VAL A 118 8.31 -9.44 -6.03
C VAL A 118 8.14 -10.91 -6.42
N ALA A 119 8.25 -11.84 -5.46
CA ALA A 119 8.06 -13.26 -5.69
C ALA A 119 6.65 -13.60 -6.22
N ASN A 120 5.64 -12.80 -5.88
CA ASN A 120 4.27 -12.93 -6.37
C ASN A 120 3.96 -12.02 -7.57
N GLY A 121 4.98 -11.44 -8.21
CA GLY A 121 4.84 -10.62 -9.41
C GLY A 121 4.39 -9.16 -9.17
N VAL A 122 4.28 -8.72 -7.91
CA VAL A 122 4.01 -7.33 -7.55
C VAL A 122 5.32 -6.54 -7.60
N THR A 123 5.43 -5.68 -8.61
CA THR A 123 6.62 -4.87 -8.88
C THR A 123 6.44 -3.40 -8.50
N THR A 124 5.23 -2.99 -8.13
CA THR A 124 4.93 -1.62 -7.68
C THR A 124 3.91 -1.66 -6.55
N VAL A 125 4.11 -0.82 -5.54
CA VAL A 125 3.19 -0.69 -4.41
C VAL A 125 2.93 0.77 -4.06
N ARG A 126 1.71 1.06 -3.61
CA ARG A 126 1.31 2.34 -3.05
C ARG A 126 1.02 2.18 -1.56
N SER A 127 1.97 2.60 -0.72
CA SER A 127 1.82 2.63 0.74
C SER A 127 0.97 3.83 1.14
N THR A 128 -0.19 3.60 1.76
CA THR A 128 -1.17 4.68 1.98
C THR A 128 -1.17 5.24 3.40
N ALA A 129 -0.62 4.52 4.38
CA ALA A 129 -0.22 5.06 5.68
C ALA A 129 0.76 4.10 6.36
N ASP A 130 1.79 4.58 7.03
CA ASP A 130 2.68 3.73 7.83
C ASP A 130 3.14 4.47 9.08
N ALA A 131 3.15 3.79 10.23
CA ALA A 131 3.45 4.36 11.54
C ALA A 131 4.90 4.87 11.73
N THR A 132 5.78 4.68 10.74
CA THR A 132 7.20 5.02 10.88
C THR A 132 7.75 5.60 9.57
N ASN A 133 8.76 6.47 9.70
CA ASN A 133 9.61 6.91 8.58
C ASN A 133 10.34 5.75 7.88
N GLY A 134 10.23 4.52 8.39
CA GLY A 134 10.84 3.32 7.83
C GLY A 134 10.40 3.04 6.40
N THR A 135 9.17 3.40 6.00
CA THR A 135 8.71 3.20 4.62
C THR A 135 9.47 4.06 3.62
N ARG A 136 9.79 5.32 3.96
CA ARG A 136 10.60 6.18 3.08
C ARG A 136 12.03 5.65 2.98
N ALA A 137 12.65 5.29 4.10
CA ALA A 137 13.99 4.71 4.10
C ALA A 137 14.05 3.44 3.24
N LEU A 138 13.03 2.58 3.35
CA LEU A 138 12.89 1.38 2.55
C LEU A 138 12.73 1.69 1.05
N ARG A 139 11.92 2.69 0.69
CA ARG A 139 11.81 3.19 -0.69
C ARG A 139 13.17 3.64 -1.22
N ASP A 140 13.92 4.41 -0.43
CA ASP A 140 15.22 4.94 -0.83
C ASP A 140 16.24 3.80 -0.99
N MET A 141 16.19 2.76 -0.14
CA MET A 141 17.01 1.55 -0.28
C MET A 141 16.68 0.74 -1.54
N VAL A 142 15.40 0.58 -1.86
CA VAL A 142 14.95 -0.11 -3.10
C VAL A 142 15.37 0.69 -4.33
N ARG A 143 15.18 2.02 -4.33
CA ARG A 143 15.61 2.90 -5.43
C ARG A 143 17.13 2.90 -5.66
N ALA A 144 17.91 2.64 -4.61
CA ALA A 144 19.37 2.53 -4.68
C ALA A 144 19.86 1.10 -4.98
N ASP A 145 18.96 0.17 -5.30
CA ASP A 145 19.28 -1.26 -5.52
C ASP A 145 20.02 -1.93 -4.33
N THR A 146 19.81 -1.41 -3.12
CA THR A 146 20.40 -1.97 -1.88
C THR A 146 19.45 -2.89 -1.12
N ALA A 147 18.18 -2.96 -1.53
CA ALA A 147 17.18 -3.87 -1.02
C ALA A 147 16.29 -4.39 -2.15
N LEU A 148 15.97 -5.69 -2.14
CA LEU A 148 14.99 -6.26 -3.05
C LEU A 148 13.57 -5.89 -2.62
N GLY A 149 12.81 -5.27 -3.51
CA GLY A 149 11.41 -4.95 -3.30
C GLY A 149 10.75 -4.33 -4.53
N PRO A 150 9.42 -4.19 -4.52
CA PRO A 150 8.68 -3.42 -5.53
C PRO A 150 9.09 -1.94 -5.50
N THR A 151 8.84 -1.22 -6.59
CA THR A 151 8.85 0.24 -6.57
C THR A 151 7.83 0.76 -5.57
N ILE A 152 8.26 1.62 -4.63
CA ILE A 152 7.40 2.13 -3.56
C ILE A 152 7.05 3.60 -3.84
N TYR A 153 5.75 3.89 -3.77
CA TYR A 153 5.20 5.23 -3.55
C TYR A 153 4.59 5.27 -2.15
N THR A 154 4.74 6.36 -1.40
CA THR A 154 4.28 6.41 0.00
C THR A 154 3.74 7.77 0.45
N ALA A 155 2.69 7.73 1.29
CA ALA A 155 2.18 8.88 2.03
C ALA A 155 2.99 9.18 3.30
N GLY A 156 3.69 8.19 3.84
CA GLY A 156 4.13 8.22 5.23
C GLY A 156 2.94 8.19 6.18
N LEU A 157 2.86 9.15 7.10
CA LEU A 157 1.72 9.30 8.01
C LEU A 157 0.52 9.92 7.28
N HIS A 158 -0.68 9.65 7.77
CA HIS A 158 -1.91 10.28 7.26
C HIS A 158 -2.42 11.37 8.18
N LEU A 159 -3.18 12.32 7.65
CA LEU A 159 -3.82 13.38 8.42
C LEU A 159 -5.15 12.88 8.95
N ASP A 160 -5.37 12.99 10.25
CA ASP A 160 -6.61 12.62 10.92
C ASP A 160 -6.99 13.66 11.98
N GLY A 161 -8.24 13.64 12.42
CA GLY A 161 -8.70 14.46 13.54
C GLY A 161 -8.09 14.03 14.87
N ASP A 162 -8.41 14.75 15.94
CA ASP A 162 -8.11 14.33 17.32
C ASP A 162 -9.41 14.08 18.09
N PRO A 163 -9.60 12.87 18.66
CA PRO A 163 -8.69 11.72 18.64
C PRO A 163 -8.60 11.06 17.24
N PRO A 164 -7.40 10.60 16.81
CA PRO A 164 -7.26 9.86 15.56
C PRO A 164 -7.69 8.41 15.73
N ARG A 165 -8.08 7.75 14.64
CA ARG A 165 -8.38 6.31 14.65
C ARG A 165 -7.14 5.46 14.90
N TRP A 166 -6.01 5.85 14.30
CA TRP A 166 -4.75 5.09 14.36
C TRP A 166 -3.59 5.97 14.84
N ALA A 167 -3.48 6.15 16.15
CA ALA A 167 -2.54 7.10 16.76
C ALA A 167 -1.09 6.98 16.25
N GLU A 168 -0.60 5.76 16.01
CA GLU A 168 0.78 5.53 15.58
C GLU A 168 1.05 5.94 14.12
N SER A 169 0.03 5.97 13.26
CA SER A 169 0.17 6.29 11.83
C SER A 169 -0.49 7.61 11.42
N SER A 170 -0.89 8.43 12.41
CA SER A 170 -1.62 9.68 12.19
C SER A 170 -0.80 10.92 12.58
N ILE A 171 -0.88 11.95 11.74
CA ILE A 171 -0.66 13.34 12.11
C ILE A 171 -2.01 13.87 12.58
N LYS A 172 -2.09 14.24 13.86
CA LYS A 172 -3.30 14.83 14.45
C LYS A 172 -3.46 16.27 13.97
N VAL A 173 -4.64 16.60 13.49
CA VAL A 173 -4.97 17.92 12.94
C VAL A 173 -6.25 18.43 13.56
N HIS A 174 -6.17 19.58 14.22
CA HIS A 174 -7.29 20.27 14.87
C HIS A 174 -7.76 21.48 14.05
N THR A 175 -6.85 22.11 13.28
CA THR A 175 -7.13 23.38 12.60
C THR A 175 -6.70 23.37 11.13
N ALA A 176 -7.24 24.33 10.37
CA ALA A 176 -6.82 24.59 9.00
C ALA A 176 -5.33 24.91 8.86
N GLU A 177 -4.75 25.65 9.82
CA GLU A 177 -3.32 25.99 9.80
C GLU A 177 -2.46 24.76 10.06
N GLU A 178 -2.84 23.88 10.99
CA GLU A 178 -2.14 22.62 11.21
C GLU A 178 -2.22 21.70 9.98
N ALA A 179 -3.37 21.64 9.31
CA ALA A 179 -3.52 20.89 8.07
C ALA A 179 -2.55 21.42 6.98
N ARG A 180 -2.45 22.74 6.84
CA ARG A 180 -1.51 23.39 5.92
C ARG A 180 -0.06 23.01 6.25
N GLN A 181 0.34 23.11 7.52
CA GLN A 181 1.69 22.76 7.95
C GLN A 181 2.01 21.28 7.72
N ALA A 182 1.05 20.39 7.99
CA ALA A 182 1.21 18.96 7.75
C ALA A 182 1.46 18.68 6.25
N VAL A 183 0.69 19.30 5.35
CA VAL A 183 0.89 19.15 3.90
C VAL A 183 2.25 19.66 3.44
N ILE A 184 2.69 20.83 3.95
CA ILE A 184 4.02 21.38 3.66
C ILE A 184 5.12 20.41 4.12
N ALA A 185 5.00 19.90 5.34
CA ALA A 185 5.97 18.95 5.90
C ALA A 185 6.01 17.64 5.11
N THR A 186 4.85 17.10 4.68
CA THR A 186 4.77 15.90 3.86
C THR A 186 5.45 16.11 2.50
N GLN A 187 5.20 17.24 1.83
CA GLN A 187 5.85 17.53 0.55
C GLN A 187 7.37 17.72 0.72
N ALA A 188 7.80 18.51 1.71
CA ALA A 188 9.21 18.76 1.99
C ALA A 188 9.94 17.48 2.42
N GLY A 189 9.23 16.53 3.04
CA GLY A 189 9.70 15.20 3.39
C GLY A 189 9.93 14.27 2.20
N GLY A 190 9.54 14.68 0.98
CA GLY A 190 9.70 13.91 -0.25
C GLY A 190 8.76 12.72 -0.36
N TYR A 191 7.58 12.79 0.28
CA TYR A 191 6.50 11.81 0.12
C TYR A 191 5.75 12.04 -1.20
N ASP A 192 5.13 10.98 -1.73
CA ASP A 192 4.57 10.99 -3.09
C ASP A 192 3.14 11.58 -3.13
N TYR A 193 2.46 11.61 -1.99
CA TYR A 193 1.10 12.16 -1.82
C TYR A 193 0.80 12.40 -0.34
N VAL A 194 -0.26 13.16 -0.05
CA VAL A 194 -0.85 13.33 1.28
C VAL A 194 -2.03 12.38 1.42
N LYS A 195 -2.14 11.65 2.53
CA LYS A 195 -3.31 10.83 2.86
C LYS A 195 -4.19 11.56 3.88
N VAL A 196 -5.50 11.66 3.62
CA VAL A 196 -6.51 12.18 4.57
C VAL A 196 -7.40 11.05 5.11
N TYR A 197 -7.95 11.24 6.32
CA TYR A 197 -8.70 10.24 7.06
C TYR A 197 -9.95 10.80 7.76
N ASP A 198 -10.72 9.90 8.38
CA ASP A 198 -12.11 10.09 8.82
C ASP A 198 -12.35 11.29 9.73
N GLY A 199 -11.44 11.59 10.66
CA GLY A 199 -11.65 12.57 11.72
C GLY A 199 -11.41 14.03 11.32
N LEU A 200 -10.92 14.30 10.11
CA LEU A 200 -10.66 15.68 9.69
C LEU A 200 -11.95 16.50 9.60
N SER A 201 -11.90 17.73 10.13
CA SER A 201 -12.95 18.72 9.92
C SER A 201 -12.97 19.20 8.47
N LEU A 202 -14.10 19.75 8.02
CA LEU A 202 -14.23 20.32 6.67
C LEU A 202 -13.19 21.44 6.43
N ASP A 203 -12.97 22.32 7.40
CA ASP A 203 -12.00 23.42 7.29
C ASP A 203 -10.56 22.91 7.16
N ALA A 204 -10.20 21.88 7.93
CA ALA A 204 -8.89 21.24 7.86
C ALA A 204 -8.70 20.51 6.51
N TYR A 205 -9.72 19.79 6.05
CA TYR A 205 -9.72 19.13 4.75
C TYR A 205 -9.51 20.13 3.60
N ASP A 206 -10.28 21.22 3.60
CA ASP A 206 -10.21 22.24 2.56
C ASP A 206 -8.86 22.97 2.55
N ALA A 207 -8.29 23.22 3.73
CA ALA A 207 -6.95 23.76 3.84
C ALA A 207 -5.90 22.79 3.27
N ALA A 208 -6.00 21.50 3.61
CA ALA A 208 -5.10 20.47 3.07
C ALA A 208 -5.18 20.40 1.53
N ILE A 209 -6.39 20.38 0.96
CA ILE A 209 -6.59 20.35 -0.51
C ILE A 209 -6.01 21.60 -1.18
N ARG A 210 -6.26 22.80 -0.65
CA ARG A 210 -5.74 24.05 -1.21
C ARG A 210 -4.21 24.06 -1.21
N THR A 211 -3.59 23.76 -0.07
CA THR A 211 -2.14 23.74 0.06
C THR A 211 -1.51 22.64 -0.79
N ALA A 212 -2.11 21.47 -0.87
CA ALA A 212 -1.61 20.38 -1.70
C ALA A 212 -1.61 20.76 -3.18
N ARG A 213 -2.64 21.49 -3.64
CA ARG A 213 -2.72 22.04 -5.00
C ARG A 213 -1.62 23.06 -5.27
N GLU A 214 -1.35 23.97 -4.33
CA GLU A 214 -0.26 24.95 -4.43
C GLU A 214 1.12 24.28 -4.55
N LEU A 215 1.32 23.21 -3.78
CA LEU A 215 2.57 22.44 -3.77
C LEU A 215 2.66 21.35 -4.84
N ARG A 216 1.59 21.16 -5.62
CA ARG A 216 1.46 20.10 -6.64
C ARG A 216 1.69 18.68 -6.10
N ILE A 217 1.27 18.43 -4.86
CA ILE A 217 1.25 17.09 -4.26
C ILE A 217 -0.19 16.55 -4.28
N PRO A 218 -0.44 15.30 -4.73
CA PRO A 218 -1.79 14.74 -4.73
C PRO A 218 -2.29 14.50 -3.31
N VAL A 219 -3.60 14.67 -3.09
CA VAL A 219 -4.29 14.20 -1.87
C VAL A 219 -5.05 12.92 -2.21
N ILE A 220 -4.86 11.87 -1.42
CA ILE A 220 -5.56 10.60 -1.52
C ILE A 220 -6.20 10.27 -0.17
N GLY A 221 -7.02 9.22 -0.10
CA GLY A 221 -7.46 8.69 1.18
C GLY A 221 -8.94 8.50 1.29
N HIS A 222 -9.41 8.57 2.52
CA HIS A 222 -10.83 8.54 2.81
C HIS A 222 -11.47 9.85 2.36
N VAL A 223 -12.80 9.86 2.24
CA VAL A 223 -13.56 11.11 2.33
C VAL A 223 -13.84 11.32 3.82
N PRO A 224 -13.24 12.33 4.49
CA PRO A 224 -13.43 12.49 5.92
C PRO A 224 -14.91 12.54 6.29
N LEU A 225 -15.24 12.06 7.49
CA LEU A 225 -16.62 11.96 7.90
C LEU A 225 -17.30 13.31 7.92
N ALA A 226 -16.60 14.44 8.10
CA ALA A 226 -17.19 15.79 8.05
C ALA A 226 -17.36 16.38 6.64
N VAL A 227 -17.00 15.63 5.59
CA VAL A 227 -16.89 16.13 4.22
C VAL A 227 -17.91 15.44 3.30
N PRO A 228 -18.75 16.19 2.58
CA PRO A 228 -19.60 15.61 1.53
C PRO A 228 -18.78 14.91 0.45
N LEU A 229 -19.24 13.73 0.00
CA LEU A 229 -18.59 13.05 -1.10
C LEU A 229 -18.50 13.96 -2.34
N GLU A 230 -19.59 14.63 -2.69
CA GLU A 230 -19.62 15.54 -3.84
C GLU A 230 -18.66 16.71 -3.68
N HIS A 231 -18.42 17.16 -2.45
CA HIS A 231 -17.43 18.19 -2.14
C HIS A 231 -16.02 17.65 -2.38
N ALA A 232 -15.69 16.46 -1.85
CA ALA A 232 -14.39 15.83 -2.07
C ALA A 232 -14.10 15.59 -3.57
N LEU A 233 -15.13 15.17 -4.33
CA LEU A 233 -15.03 14.99 -5.77
C LEU A 233 -14.76 16.31 -6.51
N ARG A 234 -15.52 17.37 -6.22
CA ARG A 234 -15.30 18.71 -6.83
C ARG A 234 -13.97 19.33 -6.42
N SER A 235 -13.50 19.03 -5.21
CA SER A 235 -12.18 19.41 -4.70
C SER A 235 -11.03 18.70 -5.40
N ARG A 236 -11.33 17.67 -6.20
CA ARG A 236 -10.38 16.85 -6.97
C ARG A 236 -9.36 16.15 -6.07
N GLN A 237 -9.82 15.58 -4.96
CA GLN A 237 -9.04 14.56 -4.24
C GLN A 237 -8.66 13.44 -5.24
N ALA A 238 -7.37 13.17 -5.40
CA ALA A 238 -6.85 12.38 -6.51
C ALA A 238 -7.31 10.92 -6.49
N SER A 239 -7.41 10.31 -5.29
CA SER A 239 -8.07 9.01 -5.14
C SER A 239 -8.86 8.88 -3.85
N ILE A 240 -9.93 8.09 -3.94
CA ILE A 240 -10.76 7.67 -2.80
C ILE A 240 -10.47 6.21 -2.51
N GLU A 241 -10.18 5.93 -1.25
CA GLU A 241 -9.84 4.60 -0.75
C GLU A 241 -11.08 3.92 -0.16
N HIS A 242 -11.20 2.61 -0.39
CA HIS A 242 -12.25 1.75 0.20
C HIS A 242 -13.68 2.17 -0.18
N LEU A 243 -13.82 2.89 -1.30
CA LEU A 243 -15.08 3.56 -1.68
C LEU A 243 -15.65 4.44 -0.55
N HIS A 244 -14.80 4.93 0.35
CA HIS A 244 -15.26 5.68 1.51
C HIS A 244 -15.94 6.99 1.09
N GLY A 245 -17.10 7.26 1.67
CA GLY A 245 -18.00 8.34 1.26
C GLY A 245 -19.08 7.88 0.27
N TYR A 246 -18.84 6.87 -0.58
CA TYR A 246 -19.89 6.31 -1.46
C TYR A 246 -20.83 5.42 -0.66
N ASP A 247 -20.27 4.63 0.25
CA ASP A 247 -21.04 3.90 1.26
C ASP A 247 -22.01 4.81 2.01
N LEU A 248 -21.63 6.06 2.30
CA LEU A 248 -22.49 7.03 2.97
C LEU A 248 -23.47 7.75 2.01
N ALA A 249 -22.98 8.25 0.88
CA ALA A 249 -23.78 9.03 -0.07
C ALA A 249 -24.87 8.21 -0.76
N LEU A 250 -24.66 6.90 -0.90
CA LEU A 250 -25.63 6.01 -1.53
C LEU A 250 -26.74 5.54 -0.57
N GLN A 251 -26.70 5.86 0.72
CA GLN A 251 -27.70 5.35 1.66
C GLN A 251 -29.13 5.70 1.23
N ALA A 252 -30.02 4.69 1.22
CA ALA A 252 -31.43 4.87 0.96
C ALA A 252 -32.06 5.75 2.04
N ASP A 253 -33.18 6.37 1.71
CA ASP A 253 -33.81 7.34 2.60
C ASP A 253 -34.31 6.73 3.91
N SER A 254 -34.67 5.45 3.87
CA SER A 254 -35.08 4.61 4.99
C SER A 254 -33.92 3.92 5.72
N SER A 255 -32.67 4.14 5.31
CA SER A 255 -31.54 3.41 5.88
C SER A 255 -31.28 3.79 7.34
N PRO A 256 -31.06 2.81 8.25
CA PRO A 256 -30.63 3.08 9.61
C PRO A 256 -29.17 3.60 9.69
N TYR A 257 -28.42 3.50 8.59
CA TYR A 257 -27.05 4.02 8.46
C TYR A 257 -26.99 5.41 7.82
N ARG A 258 -28.14 5.95 7.36
CA ARG A 258 -28.22 7.32 6.86
C ARG A 258 -28.01 8.29 8.03
N SER A 259 -27.02 9.16 7.90
CA SER A 259 -26.82 10.24 8.87
C SER A 259 -27.95 11.27 8.74
N THR A 260 -28.69 11.53 9.82
CA THR A 260 -29.75 12.56 9.86
C THR A 260 -29.19 13.97 10.02
N ASP A 261 -28.05 14.10 10.69
CA ASP A 261 -27.42 15.39 11.02
C ASP A 261 -26.23 15.69 10.11
N GLY A 262 -26.13 14.95 8.99
CA GLY A 262 -25.11 15.08 7.97
C GLY A 262 -23.71 15.09 8.56
N TYR A 263 -23.15 13.91 8.85
CA TYR A 263 -21.71 13.59 9.04
C TYR A 263 -21.32 12.87 10.34
N ARG A 264 -22.28 12.56 11.23
CA ARG A 264 -22.04 11.69 12.39
C ARG A 264 -23.07 10.56 12.44
N ALA A 265 -22.85 9.50 11.68
CA ALA A 265 -23.44 8.21 12.06
C ALA A 265 -22.55 7.62 13.17
N PRO A 266 -23.06 7.42 14.40
CA PRO A 266 -22.28 6.88 15.53
C PRO A 266 -21.76 5.44 15.30
N THR A 267 -22.13 4.81 14.19
CA THR A 267 -21.88 3.41 13.85
C THR A 267 -20.67 3.16 12.93
N PHE A 268 -20.09 4.18 12.29
CA PHE A 268 -18.89 3.98 11.45
C PHE A 268 -17.58 3.92 12.26
N ASN A 269 -17.65 4.23 13.57
CA ASN A 269 -16.50 4.18 14.48
C ASN A 269 -16.40 2.88 15.29
N THR A 270 -17.33 1.92 15.11
CA THR A 270 -17.49 0.80 16.07
C THR A 270 -17.11 -0.59 15.58
N GLY A 271 -16.63 -0.76 14.35
CA GLY A 271 -16.15 -2.06 13.88
C GLY A 271 -16.39 -2.29 12.40
N SER A 272 -15.50 -3.05 11.78
CA SER A 272 -15.42 -3.23 10.34
C SER A 272 -16.66 -3.96 9.76
N GLY A 273 -17.32 -4.82 10.54
CA GLY A 273 -18.58 -5.49 10.16
C GLY A 273 -19.82 -4.59 9.98
N GLN A 274 -19.90 -3.41 10.62
CA GLN A 274 -21.05 -2.51 10.43
C GLN A 274 -20.99 -1.77 9.09
N ARG A 275 -19.79 -1.52 8.57
CA ARG A 275 -19.56 -0.85 7.30
C ARG A 275 -20.00 -1.72 6.12
N LEU A 276 -19.73 -3.02 6.18
CA LEU A 276 -20.27 -4.00 5.25
C LEU A 276 -21.81 -3.98 5.22
N ARG A 277 -22.44 -4.04 6.40
CA ARG A 277 -23.91 -4.04 6.50
C ARG A 277 -24.53 -2.77 5.94
N ALA A 278 -23.87 -1.62 6.04
CA ALA A 278 -24.36 -0.38 5.44
C ALA A 278 -24.55 -0.50 3.92
N TRP A 279 -23.78 -1.34 3.22
CA TRP A 279 -23.96 -1.61 1.79
C TRP A 279 -25.26 -2.36 1.46
N GLU A 280 -25.92 -3.01 2.43
CA GLU A 280 -27.24 -3.63 2.23
C GLU A 280 -28.37 -2.60 2.11
N TYR A 281 -28.13 -1.37 2.57
CA TYR A 281 -29.14 -0.30 2.65
C TYR A 281 -28.90 0.83 1.65
N VAL A 282 -28.08 0.59 0.62
CA VAL A 282 -27.80 1.59 -0.42
C VAL A 282 -28.89 1.60 -1.49
N ASP A 283 -29.16 2.79 -2.02
CA ASP A 283 -29.96 3.03 -3.20
C ASP A 283 -29.04 3.22 -4.42
N PHE A 284 -28.92 2.17 -5.24
CA PHE A 284 -28.10 2.20 -6.44
C PHE A 284 -28.60 3.17 -7.51
N ALA A 285 -29.85 3.68 -7.42
CA ALA A 285 -30.29 4.75 -8.32
C ALA A 285 -29.49 6.04 -8.11
N LYS A 286 -28.85 6.23 -6.95
CA LYS A 286 -27.96 7.35 -6.64
C LYS A 286 -26.55 7.19 -7.25
N LEU A 287 -26.17 6.01 -7.74
CA LEU A 287 -24.81 5.72 -8.23
C LEU A 287 -24.45 6.40 -9.56
N PRO A 288 -25.29 6.36 -10.63
CA PRO A 288 -24.94 6.96 -11.92
C PRO A 288 -24.50 8.45 -11.87
N PRO A 289 -25.20 9.36 -11.14
CA PRO A 289 -24.75 10.74 -11.03
C PRO A 289 -23.42 10.87 -10.26
N LEU A 290 -23.20 10.06 -9.22
CA LEU A 290 -21.92 10.04 -8.50
C LEU A 290 -20.78 9.58 -9.40
N VAL A 291 -20.93 8.48 -10.14
CA VAL A 291 -19.93 7.99 -11.11
C VAL A 291 -19.61 9.06 -12.17
N SER A 292 -20.63 9.75 -12.66
CA SER A 292 -20.47 10.86 -13.60
C SER A 292 -19.65 12.00 -12.99
N LEU A 293 -19.92 12.36 -11.74
CA LEU A 293 -19.18 13.39 -10.99
C LEU A 293 -17.74 12.97 -10.72
N THR A 294 -17.50 11.70 -10.38
CA THR A 294 -16.16 11.12 -10.22
C THR A 294 -15.34 11.29 -11.49
N LYS A 295 -15.89 10.86 -12.63
CA LYS A 295 -15.24 10.92 -13.93
C LYS A 295 -14.97 12.36 -14.37
N ALA A 296 -15.95 13.24 -14.19
CA ALA A 296 -15.84 14.65 -14.56
C ALA A 296 -14.73 15.39 -13.79
N ASN A 297 -14.40 14.94 -12.58
CA ASN A 297 -13.36 15.52 -11.74
C ASN A 297 -12.03 14.75 -11.77
N GLY A 298 -11.93 13.67 -12.55
CA GLY A 298 -10.70 12.88 -12.67
C GLY A 298 -10.27 12.20 -11.38
N VAL A 299 -11.22 11.85 -10.51
CA VAL A 299 -10.95 11.17 -9.24
C VAL A 299 -10.85 9.66 -9.47
N TRP A 300 -9.79 9.05 -8.94
CA TRP A 300 -9.58 7.61 -9.03
C TRP A 300 -10.17 6.88 -7.82
N HIS A 301 -10.42 5.59 -7.98
CA HIS A 301 -10.89 4.72 -6.91
C HIS A 301 -9.90 3.61 -6.64
N CYS A 302 -9.58 3.42 -5.37
CA CYS A 302 -8.94 2.20 -4.89
C CYS A 302 -9.93 1.48 -3.97
N PRO A 303 -10.70 0.51 -4.49
CA PRO A 303 -11.81 -0.08 -3.75
C PRO A 303 -11.36 -0.97 -2.58
N THR A 304 -10.12 -1.49 -2.60
CA THR A 304 -9.53 -2.34 -1.55
C THR A 304 -10.50 -3.40 -1.03
N LEU A 305 -11.09 -4.19 -1.94
CA LEU A 305 -12.15 -5.15 -1.61
C LEU A 305 -11.75 -6.19 -0.54
N SER A 306 -10.44 -6.41 -0.36
CA SER A 306 -9.91 -7.27 0.71
C SER A 306 -10.33 -6.83 2.11
N MET A 307 -10.51 -5.52 2.36
CA MET A 307 -11.00 -5.01 3.64
C MET A 307 -12.41 -5.55 3.94
N PHE A 308 -13.27 -5.53 2.93
CA PHE A 308 -14.63 -6.05 3.02
C PHE A 308 -14.69 -7.58 3.09
N MET A 309 -13.72 -8.30 2.52
CA MET A 309 -13.65 -9.77 2.64
C MET A 309 -13.25 -10.24 4.03
N ALA A 310 -12.32 -9.55 4.70
CA ALA A 310 -11.93 -9.86 6.08
C ALA A 310 -13.12 -9.72 7.04
N ASP A 311 -14.00 -8.76 6.76
CA ASP A 311 -15.19 -8.47 7.56
C ASP A 311 -16.37 -9.41 7.30
N ALA A 312 -16.33 -10.18 6.21
CA ALA A 312 -17.39 -11.11 5.81
C ALA A 312 -17.18 -12.55 6.34
N LEU A 313 -16.05 -12.82 7.02
CA LEU A 313 -15.79 -14.13 7.61
C LEU A 313 -16.64 -14.30 8.89
N PRO A 314 -17.48 -15.35 8.99
CA PRO A 314 -18.28 -15.59 10.17
C PRO A 314 -17.39 -16.11 11.32
N GLY A 315 -17.21 -15.29 12.35
CA GLY A 315 -16.53 -15.68 13.59
C GLY A 315 -16.26 -14.47 14.47
N GLU A 316 -16.93 -14.42 15.62
CA GLU A 316 -16.93 -13.34 16.63
C GLU A 316 -17.96 -12.22 16.41
N VAL A 317 -19.24 -12.59 16.54
CA VAL A 317 -20.29 -11.75 17.13
C VAL A 317 -20.68 -12.37 18.45
#